data_AF-A0A7Y8HLG2-F1
#
_entry.id   AF-A0A7Y8HLG2-F1
#
_cell.length_a   1.000
_cell.length_b   1.000
_cell.length_c   1.000
_cell.angle_alpha   90.00
_cell.angle_beta   90.00
_cell.angle_gamma   90.00
#
_symmetry.space_group_name_H-M   'P 1'
#
loop_
_entity.id
_entity.type
_entity.pdbx_description
1 polymer ?
#
loop_
_entity_poly.entity_id
_entity_poly.type
_entity_poly.pdbx_seq_one_letter_code
_entity_poly.pdbx_strand_id
1 'polypeptide(L)'
;VQVIMMLRLQLERQGIALFPTIREYARLYGLTAERVKMADPGAIVMHPGPINRGVEIAPDVADSLSSVILDQVANGVAVRMGILYLLSGAS
;
A
#
# COMPACT_ATOMS: atom_id res chain seq x y z
N VAL A 1 -6.61 12.20 -8.50
CA VAL A 1 -5.52 11.20 -8.32
C VAL A 1 -6.00 9.86 -8.83
N GLN A 2 -5.18 9.20 -9.65
CA GLN A 2 -5.51 7.92 -10.28
C GLN A 2 -4.98 6.70 -9.50
N VAL A 3 -3.89 6.87 -8.74
CA VAL A 3 -3.25 5.80 -7.96
C VAL A 3 -2.97 6.30 -6.55
N ILE A 4 -3.43 5.57 -5.54
CA ILE A 4 -3.13 5.85 -4.13
C ILE A 4 -2.16 4.78 -3.64
N MET A 5 -0.91 5.19 -3.40
CA MET A 5 0.15 4.31 -2.91
C MET A 5 0.31 4.45 -1.40
N MET A 6 -0.22 3.50 -0.63
CA MET A 6 -0.07 3.49 0.83
C MET A 6 1.23 2.82 1.25
N LEU A 7 1.78 3.25 2.38
CA LEU A 7 3.02 2.71 2.95
C LEU A 7 2.79 2.24 4.38
N ARG A 8 3.56 1.22 4.77
CA ARG A 8 3.53 0.68 6.13
C ARG A 8 4.05 1.71 7.12
N LEU A 9 3.32 1.90 8.21
CA LEU A 9 3.87 2.61 9.36
C LEU A 9 4.92 1.73 10.07
N GLN A 10 6.18 2.12 10.00
CA GLN A 10 7.32 1.40 10.61
C GLN A 10 7.74 2.02 11.93
N LEU A 11 6.99 1.73 13.01
CA LEU A 11 7.30 2.23 14.36
C LEU A 11 8.69 1.78 14.81
N GLU A 12 9.12 0.60 14.39
CA GLU A 12 10.42 0.02 14.70
C GLU A 12 11.61 0.80 14.13
N ARG A 13 11.36 1.75 13.21
CA ARG A 13 12.40 2.59 12.59
C ARG A 13 12.36 4.04 13.06
N GLN A 14 11.40 4.40 13.91
CA GLN A 14 11.26 5.76 14.40
C GLN A 14 12.15 5.95 15.63
N GLY A 15 13.19 6.78 15.49
CA GLY A 15 14.06 7.17 16.61
C GLY A 15 13.42 8.18 17.56
N ILE A 16 12.36 8.87 17.12
CA ILE A 16 11.56 9.81 17.91
C ILE A 16 10.08 9.57 17.66
N ALA A 17 9.23 9.81 18.67
CA ALA A 17 7.80 9.73 18.51
C ALA A 17 7.29 10.89 17.62
N LEU A 18 6.93 10.58 16.38
CA LEU A 18 6.43 11.57 15.41
C LEU A 18 4.93 11.88 15.59
N PHE A 19 4.22 11.06 16.36
CA PHE A 19 2.80 11.23 16.65
C PHE A 19 2.47 10.66 18.03
N PRO A 20 1.48 11.23 18.74
CA PRO A 20 1.14 10.80 20.09
C PRO A 20 0.65 9.35 20.19
N THR A 21 -0.14 8.88 19.23
CA THR A 21 -0.63 7.49 19.21
C THR A 21 -0.85 6.94 17.79
N ILE A 22 -0.83 5.61 17.66
CA ILE A 22 -1.22 4.90 16.43
C ILE A 22 -2.65 5.25 16.01
N ARG A 23 -3.56 5.40 16.97
CA ARG A 23 -4.96 5.77 16.72
C ARG A 23 -5.07 7.15 16.07
N GLU A 24 -4.28 8.10 16.54
CA GLU A 24 -4.23 9.43 15.97
C GLU A 24 -3.65 9.42 14.56
N TYR A 25 -2.58 8.66 14.33
CA TYR A 25 -2.06 8.44 12.99
C TYR A 25 -3.14 7.87 12.05
N ALA A 26 -3.85 6.82 12.47
CA ALA A 26 -4.89 6.20 11.66
C ALA A 26 -6.01 7.18 11.31
N ARG A 27 -6.43 8.01 12.27
CA ARG A 27 -7.46 9.03 12.06
C ARG A 27 -7.01 10.15 11.12
N LEU A 28 -5.77 10.61 11.26
CA LEU A 28 -5.26 11.78 10.53
C LEU A 28 -4.73 11.39 9.14
N TYR A 29 -4.02 10.27 9.03
CA TYR A 29 -3.27 9.89 7.83
C TYR A 29 -3.71 8.56 7.21
N GLY A 30 -4.45 7.71 7.94
CA GLY A 30 -4.95 6.45 7.41
C GLY A 30 -5.90 6.63 6.21
N LEU A 31 -5.84 5.73 5.25
CA LEU A 31 -6.73 5.73 4.09
C LEU A 31 -8.07 5.08 4.45
N THR A 32 -9.15 5.87 4.40
CA THR A 32 -10.53 5.44 4.64
C THR A 32 -11.34 5.43 3.35
N ALA A 33 -12.49 4.76 3.33
CA ALA A 33 -13.38 4.72 2.17
C ALA A 33 -13.83 6.12 1.72
N GLU A 34 -14.08 7.03 2.67
CA GLU A 34 -14.42 8.43 2.39
C GLU A 34 -13.28 9.16 1.68
N ARG A 35 -12.03 8.88 2.07
CA ARG A 35 -10.86 9.47 1.43
C ARG A 35 -10.64 8.92 0.03
N VAL A 36 -10.91 7.64 -0.19
CA VAL A 36 -10.88 7.04 -1.53
C VAL A 36 -11.91 7.67 -2.46
N LYS A 37 -13.10 8.05 -1.96
CA LYS A 37 -14.13 8.73 -2.76
C LYS A 37 -13.72 10.12 -3.27
N MET A 38 -12.67 10.72 -2.70
CA MET A 38 -12.12 12.00 -3.18
C MET A 38 -11.15 11.82 -4.35
N ALA A 39 -10.74 10.59 -4.66
CA ALA A 39 -9.89 10.29 -5.81
C ALA A 39 -10.70 10.26 -7.12
N ASP A 40 -9.99 10.15 -8.25
CA ASP A 40 -10.65 10.14 -9.55
C ASP A 40 -11.47 8.82 -9.68
N PRO A 41 -12.59 8.83 -10.42
CA PRO A 41 -13.34 7.60 -10.68
C PRO A 41 -12.44 6.51 -11.27
N GLY A 42 -12.48 5.32 -10.67
CA GLY A 42 -11.62 4.19 -11.08
C GLY A 42 -10.19 4.24 -10.53
N ALA A 43 -9.88 5.15 -9.59
CA ALA A 43 -8.59 5.15 -8.93
C ALA A 43 -8.32 3.83 -8.20
N ILE A 44 -7.08 3.35 -8.27
CA ILE A 44 -6.64 2.11 -7.63
C ILE A 44 -5.86 2.38 -6.34
N VAL A 45 -5.91 1.43 -5.42
CA VAL A 45 -5.19 1.44 -4.15
C VAL A 45 -4.09 0.38 -4.19
N MET A 46 -2.88 0.81 -3.85
CA MET A 46 -1.67 0.00 -3.82
C MET A 46 -1.05 0.03 -2.42
N HIS A 47 -0.30 -1.01 -2.06
CA HIS A 47 0.54 -1.07 -0.86
C HIS A 47 1.64 -2.14 -1.04
N PRO A 48 2.94 -1.86 -0.75
CA PRO A 48 4.03 -2.82 -0.97
C PRO A 48 4.07 -4.02 0.00
N GLY A 49 3.12 -4.11 0.94
CA GLY A 49 3.16 -5.01 2.09
C GLY A 49 4.39 -4.89 3.03
N PRO A 50 4.38 -5.60 4.18
CA PRO A 50 3.18 -6.10 4.85
C PRO A 50 2.32 -4.91 5.33
N ILE A 51 1.00 -5.11 5.40
CA ILE A 51 0.04 -4.05 5.72
C ILE A 51 -0.38 -4.15 7.20
N ASN A 52 -0.41 -3.03 7.91
CA ASN A 52 -1.12 -2.91 9.19
C ASN A 52 -2.55 -2.39 8.93
N ARG A 53 -3.50 -3.33 8.87
CA ARG A 53 -4.93 -3.01 8.73
C ARG A 53 -5.42 -2.22 9.94
N GLY A 54 -6.22 -1.18 9.68
CA GLY A 54 -6.74 -0.28 10.71
C GLY A 54 -5.73 0.77 11.20
N VAL A 55 -4.52 0.83 10.62
CA VAL A 55 -3.52 1.87 10.89
C VAL A 55 -3.34 2.76 9.66
N GLU A 56 -2.54 2.34 8.68
CA GLU A 56 -2.36 3.11 7.44
C GLU A 56 -3.53 2.95 6.47
N ILE A 57 -4.29 1.86 6.51
CA ILE A 57 -5.39 1.60 5.59
C ILE A 57 -6.54 0.91 6.31
N ALA A 58 -7.76 1.38 6.05
CA ALA A 58 -8.96 0.76 6.60
C ALA A 58 -9.16 -0.66 6.01
N PRO A 59 -9.61 -1.65 6.80
CA PRO A 59 -9.71 -3.04 6.34
C PRO A 59 -10.58 -3.21 5.08
N ASP A 60 -11.69 -2.49 5.01
CA ASP A 60 -12.63 -2.47 3.90
C ASP A 60 -12.02 -1.88 2.61
N VAL A 61 -11.16 -0.87 2.74
CA VAL A 61 -10.41 -0.32 1.59
C VAL A 61 -9.37 -1.32 1.08
N ALA A 62 -8.65 -1.98 1.98
CA ALA A 62 -7.63 -2.96 1.62
C ALA A 62 -8.21 -4.16 0.84
N ASP A 63 -9.48 -4.52 1.10
CA ASP A 63 -10.20 -5.61 0.45
C ASP A 63 -11.18 -5.15 -0.65
N SER A 64 -11.19 -3.86 -0.98
CA SER A 64 -12.10 -3.29 -1.96
C SER A 64 -11.74 -3.69 -3.40
N LEU A 65 -12.69 -3.54 -4.32
CA LEU A 65 -12.46 -3.78 -5.75
C LEU A 65 -11.44 -2.84 -6.39
N SER A 66 -11.16 -1.69 -5.78
CA SER A 66 -10.10 -0.78 -6.24
C SER A 66 -8.72 -1.15 -5.69
N SER A 67 -8.63 -2.09 -4.74
CA SER A 67 -7.37 -2.57 -4.19
C SER A 67 -6.70 -3.55 -5.15
N VAL A 68 -5.51 -3.21 -5.60
CA VAL A 68 -4.68 -4.07 -6.46
C VAL A 68 -3.46 -4.63 -5.71
N ILE A 69 -3.52 -4.65 -4.37
CA ILE A 69 -2.37 -5.02 -3.53
C ILE A 69 -1.93 -6.48 -3.78
N LEU A 70 -2.89 -7.40 -3.93
CA LEU A 70 -2.56 -8.80 -4.25
C LEU A 70 -2.05 -8.94 -5.68
N ASP A 71 -2.54 -8.11 -6.61
CA ASP A 71 -2.01 -8.07 -7.98
C ASP A 71 -0.56 -7.59 -7.98
N GLN A 72 -0.18 -6.63 -7.12
CA GLN A 72 1.23 -6.23 -6.97
C GLN A 72 2.11 -7.41 -6.54
N VAL A 73 1.64 -8.24 -5.61
CA VAL A 73 2.40 -9.42 -5.15
C VAL A 73 2.57 -10.42 -6.30
N ALA A 74 1.50 -10.70 -7.04
CA ALA A 74 1.51 -11.59 -8.20
C ALA A 74 2.45 -11.05 -9.30
N ASN A 75 2.30 -9.77 -9.67
CA ASN A 75 3.15 -9.09 -10.65
C ASN A 75 4.62 -9.07 -10.22
N GLY A 76 4.89 -9.01 -8.92
CA GLY A 76 6.24 -9.12 -8.38
C GLY A 76 6.95 -10.42 -8.75
N VAL A 77 6.23 -11.53 -8.94
CA VAL A 77 6.82 -12.80 -9.43
C VAL A 77 7.29 -12.65 -10.87
N ALA A 78 6.40 -12.17 -11.75
CA ALA A 78 6.71 -11.98 -13.17
C ALA A 78 7.87 -11.01 -13.39
N VAL A 79 7.89 -9.89 -12.64
CA VAL A 79 9.00 -8.92 -12.69
C VAL A 79 10.33 -9.57 -12.27
N ARG A 80 10.34 -10.32 -11.17
CA ARG A 80 11.56 -11.03 -10.71
C ARG A 80 12.04 -12.07 -11.71
N MET A 81 11.12 -12.84 -12.31
CA MET A 81 11.47 -13.79 -13.37
C MET A 81 12.08 -13.09 -14.57
N GLY A 82 11.51 -11.97 -15.01
CA GLY A 82 12.05 -11.16 -16.10
C GLY A 82 13.45 -10.63 -15.80
N ILE A 83 13.68 -10.10 -14.60
CA ILE A 83 15.01 -9.65 -14.16
C ILE A 83 16.02 -10.81 -14.18
N LEU A 84 15.67 -11.96 -13.62
CA LEU A 84 16.56 -13.13 -13.59
C LEU A 84 16.86 -13.66 -14.99
N TYR A 85 15.87 -13.66 -15.89
CA TYR A 85 16.05 -14.05 -17.29
C TYR A 85 17.09 -13.17 -17.98
N LEU A 86 16.97 -11.84 -17.88
CA LEU A 86 17.95 -10.90 -18.45
C LEU A 86 19.34 -11.09 -17.84
N LEU A 87 19.44 -11.26 -16.51
CA LEU A 87 20.72 -11.46 -15.82
C LEU A 87 21.39 -12.80 -16.13
N SER A 88 20.62 -13.82 -16.53
CA SER A 88 21.17 -15.12 -16.94
C SER A 88 21.86 -15.10 -18.32
N GLY A 89 21.87 -13.96 -19.03
CA GLY A 89 22.48 -13.85 -20.36
C GLY A 89 21.61 -14.45 -21.48
N ALA A 90 20.31 -14.63 -21.23
CA ALA A 90 19.35 -15.12 -22.21
C ALA A 90 18.74 -14.00 -23.09
N SER A 91 19.30 -12.79 -22.99
CA SER A 91 18.92 -11.58 -23.75
C SER A 91 19.88 -11.29 -24.89
#